data_AF-A0ABC8L2T9-F1
#
_entry.id   AF-A0ABC8L2T9-F1
#
_cell.length_a   1.000
_cell.length_b   1.000
_cell.length_c   1.000
_cell.angle_alpha   90.00
_cell.angle_beta   90.00
_cell.angle_gamma   90.00
#
_symmetry.space_group_name_H-M   'P 1'
#
loop_
_entity.id
_entity.type
_entity.pdbx_description
1 polymer ?
#
loop_
_entity_poly.entity_id
_entity_poly.type
_entity_poly.pdbx_seq_one_letter_code
_entity_poly.pdbx_strand_id
1 'polypeptide(L)'
;MSSAVFPSSVVAGIEPLVPFKDVPNSEKLNLFVSKVSLCCVTFDFSDQTKNSIEKDVKRQTLLELLEFVSSSSVRFSEPAILAMCRMCGVNLFRVFPPSYRESDDDNEPLFDPSWPHLQIVYDLLLKFITSPCLDAKLCKKYLDHGFIVKLLD
;
A
#
# COMPACT_ATOMS: atom_id res chain seq x y z
N MET A 1 11.59 -31.43 -3.07
CA MET A 1 10.39 -30.69 -2.62
C MET A 1 10.83 -29.77 -1.50
N SER A 2 11.23 -28.53 -1.82
CA SER A 2 11.66 -27.56 -0.81
C SER A 2 10.53 -26.60 -0.53
N SER A 3 9.81 -26.84 0.56
CA SER A 3 8.89 -25.87 1.13
C SER A 3 9.71 -24.75 1.77
N ALA A 4 9.78 -23.61 1.10
CA ALA A 4 10.28 -22.39 1.72
C ALA A 4 9.12 -21.80 2.55
N VAL A 5 9.09 -22.15 3.84
CA VAL A 5 8.35 -21.36 4.82
C VAL A 5 9.20 -20.12 5.08
N PHE A 6 8.83 -19.01 4.46
CA PHE A 6 9.37 -17.70 4.84
C PHE A 6 8.63 -17.22 6.09
N PRO A 7 9.35 -16.66 7.08
CA PRO A 7 8.74 -16.21 8.32
C PRO A 7 7.72 -15.11 8.02
N SER A 8 6.51 -15.28 8.55
CA SER A 8 5.53 -14.19 8.69
C SER A 8 6.25 -13.01 9.32
N SER A 9 6.30 -11.90 8.58
CA SER A 9 7.11 -10.71 8.85
C SER A 9 7.13 -10.36 10.34
N VAL A 10 8.28 -10.55 10.98
CA VAL A 10 8.55 -10.04 12.32
C VAL A 10 8.46 -8.52 12.23
N VAL A 11 7.54 -7.91 13.00
CA VAL A 11 7.38 -6.46 13.07
C VAL A 11 8.64 -5.88 13.73
N ALA A 12 9.60 -5.47 12.91
CA ALA A 12 10.64 -4.53 13.32
C ALA A 12 10.10 -3.12 13.07
N GLY A 13 10.12 -2.29 14.12
CA GLY A 13 9.52 -0.96 14.17
C GLY A 13 9.81 -0.13 12.92
N ILE A 14 8.74 0.35 12.29
CA ILE A 14 8.87 1.32 11.20
C ILE A 14 9.07 2.70 11.81
N GLU A 15 10.10 3.40 11.35
CA GLU A 15 10.41 4.76 11.80
C GLU A 15 9.98 5.79 10.74
N PRO A 16 9.58 7.01 11.16
CA PRO A 16 9.27 8.08 10.24
C PRO A 16 10.47 8.41 9.34
N LEU A 17 10.26 8.39 8.02
CA LEU A 17 11.24 8.86 7.05
C LEU A 17 11.08 10.37 6.80
N VAL A 18 12.16 11.04 6.42
CA VAL A 18 12.18 12.48 6.13
C VAL A 18 11.05 12.90 5.17
N PRO A 19 10.44 14.09 5.35
CA PRO A 19 9.41 14.59 4.43
C PRO A 19 9.94 14.87 3.02
N PHE A 20 9.10 14.73 1.99
CA PHE A 20 9.49 15.02 0.60
C PHE A 20 9.96 16.46 0.36
N LYS A 21 9.45 17.42 1.13
CA LYS A 21 9.82 18.85 1.01
C LYS A 21 11.25 19.14 1.46
N ASP A 22 11.83 18.26 2.28
CA ASP A 22 13.14 18.46 2.92
C ASP A 22 14.28 17.79 2.13
N VAL A 23 13.97 17.14 0.99
CA VAL A 23 14.96 16.50 0.11
C VAL A 23 14.99 17.14 -1.29
N PRO A 24 16.16 17.17 -1.96
CA PRO A 24 16.28 17.71 -3.31
C PRO A 24 15.49 16.85 -4.32
N ASN A 25 15.05 17.47 -5.42
CA ASN A 25 14.26 16.78 -6.45
C ASN A 25 14.93 15.52 -7.03
N SER A 26 16.27 15.48 -7.07
CA SER A 26 17.05 14.33 -7.51
C SER A 26 16.91 13.10 -6.61
N GLU A 27 16.60 13.30 -5.33
CA GLU A 27 16.49 12.21 -4.33
C GLU A 27 15.04 11.79 -4.07
N LYS A 28 14.06 12.60 -4.49
CA LYS A 28 12.63 12.35 -4.23
C LYS A 28 12.14 10.98 -4.71
N LEU A 29 12.59 10.50 -5.88
CA LEU A 29 12.20 9.17 -6.35
C LEU A 29 12.79 8.04 -5.51
N ASN A 30 14.02 8.19 -5.02
CA ASN A 30 14.63 7.19 -4.13
C ASN A 30 13.89 7.16 -2.79
N LEU A 31 13.59 8.34 -2.23
CA LEU A 31 12.78 8.45 -1.02
C LEU A 31 11.37 7.88 -1.22
N PHE A 32 10.76 8.09 -2.38
CA PHE A 32 9.48 7.50 -2.74
C PHE A 32 9.54 5.97 -2.64
N VAL A 33 10.54 5.34 -3.27
CA VAL A 33 10.72 3.87 -3.20
C VAL A 33 10.90 3.39 -1.74
N SER A 34 11.67 4.11 -0.93
CA SER A 34 11.86 3.78 0.49
C SER A 34 10.56 3.87 1.29
N LYS A 35 9.79 4.97 1.12
CA LYS A 35 8.49 5.16 1.77
C LYS A 35 7.47 4.09 1.35
N VAL A 36 7.40 3.76 0.05
CA VAL A 36 6.54 2.69 -0.47
C VAL A 36 6.92 1.33 0.12
N SER A 37 8.22 1.06 0.26
CA SER A 37 8.72 -0.18 0.87
C SER A 37 8.34 -0.28 2.34
N LEU A 38 8.41 0.82 3.10
CA LEU A 38 7.94 0.90 4.49
C LEU A 38 6.45 0.56 4.59
N CYS A 39 5.63 1.08 3.67
CA CYS A 39 4.18 0.80 3.62
C CYS A 39 3.82 -0.65 3.27
N CYS A 40 4.79 -1.50 2.92
CA CYS A 40 4.57 -2.95 2.77
C CYS A 40 4.43 -3.68 4.13
N VAL A 41 4.78 -3.06 5.26
CA VAL A 41 4.58 -3.66 6.58
C VAL A 41 3.09 -3.68 6.91
N THR A 42 2.52 -4.86 7.14
CA THR A 42 1.11 -5.05 7.51
C THR A 42 0.94 -5.09 9.02
N PHE A 43 -0.18 -4.56 9.52
CA PHE A 43 -0.53 -4.60 10.93
C PHE A 43 -1.81 -5.41 11.14
N ASP A 44 -1.88 -6.06 12.29
CA ASP A 44 -3.12 -6.62 12.78
C ASP A 44 -3.99 -5.51 13.40
N PHE A 45 -5.19 -5.32 12.86
CA PHE A 45 -6.16 -4.34 13.32
C PHE A 45 -7.26 -4.94 14.20
N SER A 46 -7.23 -6.24 14.51
CA SER A 46 -8.17 -6.80 15.49
C SER A 46 -7.94 -6.25 16.90
N ASP A 47 -6.71 -5.84 17.21
CA ASP A 47 -6.34 -5.09 18.42
C ASP A 47 -5.85 -3.69 18.04
N GLN A 48 -6.66 -2.68 18.33
CA GLN A 48 -6.37 -1.29 17.99
C GLN A 48 -5.23 -0.69 18.84
N THR A 49 -4.94 -1.27 20.01
CA THR A 49 -3.92 -0.76 20.93
C THR A 49 -2.51 -1.19 20.55
N LYS A 50 -2.39 -2.34 19.87
CA LYS A 50 -1.10 -2.90 19.47
C LYS A 50 -0.51 -2.15 18.28
N ASN A 51 0.77 -1.80 18.38
CA ASN A 51 1.53 -1.06 17.36
C ASN A 51 0.85 0.26 16.93
N SER A 52 0.18 0.96 17.86
CA SER A 52 -0.61 2.16 17.53
C SER A 52 0.25 3.28 16.93
N ILE A 53 1.49 3.42 17.42
CA ILE A 53 2.46 4.40 16.92
C ILE A 53 2.87 4.03 15.49
N GLU A 54 3.28 2.79 15.24
CA GLU A 54 3.71 2.32 13.93
C GLU A 54 2.57 2.36 12.91
N LYS A 55 1.34 2.04 13.33
CA LYS A 55 0.15 2.21 12.51
C LYS A 55 0.02 3.68 12.05
N ASP A 56 0.12 4.64 12.96
CA ASP A 56 0.03 6.06 12.60
C ASP A 56 1.21 6.51 11.71
N VAL A 57 2.43 6.03 11.94
CA VAL A 57 3.59 6.28 11.06
C VAL A 57 3.32 5.78 9.64
N LYS A 58 2.80 4.56 9.49
CA LYS A 58 2.43 4.03 8.16
C LYS A 58 1.32 4.88 7.53
N ARG A 59 0.29 5.25 8.30
CA ARG A 59 -0.82 6.08 7.82
C ARG A 59 -0.32 7.41 7.28
N GLN A 60 0.52 8.11 8.04
CA GLN A 60 1.11 9.39 7.63
C GLN A 60 2.00 9.23 6.40
N THR A 61 2.80 8.16 6.33
CA THR A 61 3.64 7.87 5.16
C THR A 61 2.80 7.61 3.91
N LEU A 62 1.67 6.89 4.02
CA LEU A 62 0.73 6.67 2.91
C LEU A 62 0.11 7.99 2.42
N LEU A 63 -0.24 8.90 3.33
CA LEU A 63 -0.76 10.23 2.97
C LEU A 63 0.28 11.07 2.23
N GLU A 64 1.54 11.07 2.70
CA GLU A 64 2.64 11.75 2.00
C GLU A 64 2.89 11.17 0.60
N LEU A 65 2.79 9.84 0.45
CA LEU A 65 2.88 9.20 -0.86
C LEU A 65 1.74 9.63 -1.78
N LEU A 66 0.51 9.70 -1.28
CA LEU A 66 -0.65 10.15 -2.03
C LEU A 66 -0.51 11.60 -2.48
N GLU A 67 -0.05 12.48 -1.59
CA GLU A 67 0.23 13.87 -1.93
C GLU A 67 1.34 13.99 -2.97
N PHE A 68 2.43 13.22 -2.80
CA PHE A 68 3.52 13.18 -3.77
C PHE A 68 3.05 12.74 -5.15
N VAL A 69 2.31 11.62 -5.26
CA VAL A 69 1.78 11.15 -6.55
C VAL A 69 0.80 12.17 -7.15
N SER A 70 0.07 12.91 -6.31
CA SER A 70 -0.91 13.91 -6.75
C SER A 70 -0.30 15.19 -7.30
N SER A 71 0.83 15.62 -6.75
CA SER A 71 1.45 16.93 -7.04
C SER A 71 2.73 16.82 -7.87
N SER A 72 3.36 15.65 -7.91
CA SER A 72 4.65 15.45 -8.58
C SER A 72 4.52 15.46 -10.10
N SER A 73 5.42 16.20 -10.74
CA SER A 73 5.65 16.18 -12.19
C SER A 73 6.80 15.23 -12.59
N VAL A 74 7.35 14.47 -11.63
CA VAL A 74 8.49 13.57 -11.85
C VAL A 74 7.99 12.24 -12.40
N ARG A 75 8.57 11.80 -13.53
CA ARG A 75 8.26 10.48 -14.11
C ARG A 75 8.69 9.35 -13.19
N PHE A 76 7.83 8.36 -13.03
CA PHE A 76 8.13 7.17 -12.24
C PHE A 76 9.07 6.23 -13.01
N SER A 77 10.16 5.82 -12.34
CA SER A 77 11.07 4.81 -12.85
C SER A 77 10.47 3.40 -12.73
N GLU A 78 10.99 2.43 -13.47
CA GLU A 78 10.57 1.03 -13.38
C GLU A 78 10.63 0.47 -11.93
N PRO A 79 11.70 0.73 -11.14
CA PRO A 79 11.73 0.33 -9.73
C PRO A 79 10.62 0.96 -8.88
N ALA A 80 10.25 2.22 -9.15
CA ALA A 80 9.17 2.89 -8.44
C ALA A 80 7.80 2.27 -8.76
N ILE A 81 7.57 1.93 -10.02
CA ILE A 81 6.34 1.23 -10.46
C ILE A 81 6.24 -0.14 -9.81
N LEU A 82 7.33 -0.92 -9.82
CA LEU A 82 7.38 -2.24 -9.21
C LEU A 82 7.12 -2.18 -7.70
N ALA A 83 7.76 -1.23 -7.00
CA ALA A 83 7.55 -1.01 -5.58
C ALA A 83 6.08 -0.67 -5.26
N MET A 84 5.46 0.20 -6.07
CA MET A 84 4.06 0.56 -5.92
C MET A 84 3.11 -0.62 -6.11
N CYS A 85 3.31 -1.41 -7.17
CA CYS A 85 2.49 -2.59 -7.43
C CYS A 85 2.63 -3.61 -6.30
N ARG A 86 3.86 -3.83 -5.81
CA ARG A 86 4.11 -4.71 -4.65
C ARG A 86 3.39 -4.22 -3.39
N MET A 87 3.51 -2.94 -3.07
CA MET A 87 2.88 -2.35 -1.88
C MET A 87 1.35 -2.46 -1.97
N CYS A 88 0.76 -2.19 -3.13
CA CYS A 88 -0.68 -2.39 -3.35
C CYS A 88 -1.05 -3.86 -3.14
N GLY A 89 -0.32 -4.80 -3.76
CA GLY A 89 -0.62 -6.23 -3.63
C GLY A 89 -0.54 -6.75 -2.20
N VAL A 90 0.48 -6.33 -1.43
CA VAL A 90 0.64 -6.75 -0.02
C VAL A 90 -0.49 -6.24 0.88
N ASN A 91 -1.07 -5.07 0.56
CA ASN A 91 -2.14 -4.48 1.38
C ASN A 91 -3.55 -4.86 0.90
N LEU A 92 -3.75 -5.01 -0.41
CA LEU A 92 -5.08 -5.17 -1.01
C LEU A 92 -5.45 -6.62 -1.28
N PHE A 93 -4.49 -7.51 -1.60
CA PHE A 93 -4.77 -8.91 -1.91
C PHE A 93 -4.94 -9.71 -0.61
N ARG A 94 -6.10 -9.56 0.02
CA ARG A 94 -6.43 -10.17 1.31
C ARG A 94 -7.68 -11.04 1.21
N VAL A 95 -7.75 -12.04 2.07
CA VAL A 95 -8.96 -12.87 2.21
C VAL A 95 -9.90 -12.17 3.18
N PHE A 96 -11.13 -11.89 2.75
CA PHE A 96 -12.17 -11.38 3.65
C PHE A 96 -12.59 -12.45 4.66
N PRO A 97 -12.81 -12.10 5.94
CA PRO A 97 -13.26 -13.04 6.94
C PRO A 97 -14.58 -13.74 6.52
N PRO A 98 -14.76 -15.04 6.82
CA PRO A 98 -15.96 -15.79 6.44
C PRO A 98 -17.27 -15.14 6.92
N SER A 99 -17.23 -14.46 8.07
CA SER A 99 -18.37 -13.75 8.67
C SER A 99 -18.95 -12.64 7.80
N TYR A 100 -18.22 -12.13 6.81
CA TYR A 100 -18.75 -11.18 5.82
C TYR A 100 -19.64 -11.84 4.76
N ARG A 101 -19.59 -13.18 4.63
CA ARG A 101 -20.35 -13.92 3.62
C ARG A 101 -21.71 -14.41 4.13
N GLU A 102 -21.90 -14.46 5.44
CA GLU A 102 -23.14 -14.84 6.11
C GLU A 102 -23.87 -13.56 6.55
N SER A 103 -24.23 -12.71 5.59
CA SER A 103 -25.10 -11.56 5.86
C SER A 103 -26.54 -12.06 6.00
N ASP A 104 -26.91 -12.55 7.17
CA ASP A 104 -28.32 -12.47 7.58
C ASP A 104 -28.66 -10.96 7.65
N ASP A 105 -29.79 -10.58 7.03
CA ASP A 105 -30.26 -9.19 6.82
C ASP A 105 -30.39 -8.37 8.12
N ASP A 106 -30.28 -9.02 9.29
CA ASP A 106 -30.38 -8.44 10.63
C ASP A 106 -29.03 -8.11 11.30
N ASN A 107 -27.88 -8.39 10.67
CA ASN A 107 -26.57 -8.09 11.26
C ASN A 107 -26.10 -6.66 10.96
N GLU A 108 -25.57 -5.97 11.97
CA GLU A 108 -24.92 -4.67 11.79
C GLU A 108 -23.76 -4.77 10.77
N PRO A 109 -23.61 -3.80 9.86
CA PRO A 109 -22.53 -3.82 8.89
C PRO A 109 -21.17 -3.77 9.60
N LEU A 110 -20.41 -4.86 9.50
CA LEU A 110 -19.05 -4.95 10.04
C LEU A 110 -18.11 -4.08 9.19
N PHE A 111 -17.50 -3.05 9.79
CA PHE A 111 -16.47 -2.26 9.12
C PHE A 111 -15.12 -2.97 9.19
N ASP A 112 -14.39 -3.02 8.07
CA ASP A 112 -13.04 -3.58 8.04
C ASP A 112 -12.13 -2.77 8.97
N PRO A 113 -11.56 -3.37 10.04
CA PRO A 113 -10.72 -2.63 11.00
C PRO A 113 -9.47 -2.00 10.36
N SER A 114 -9.01 -2.53 9.24
CA SER A 114 -7.84 -2.03 8.50
C SER A 114 -8.19 -0.86 7.56
N TRP A 115 -9.48 -0.49 7.46
CA TRP A 115 -9.98 0.54 6.55
C TRP A 115 -9.21 1.87 6.59
N PRO A 116 -8.76 2.40 7.76
CA PRO A 116 -7.99 3.64 7.81
C PRO A 116 -6.70 3.63 6.98
N HIS A 117 -6.09 2.46 6.76
CA HIS A 117 -4.94 2.32 5.86
C HIS A 117 -5.38 1.97 4.44
N LEU A 118 -6.34 1.06 4.31
CA LEU A 118 -6.77 0.52 3.02
C LEU A 118 -7.39 1.57 2.12
N GLN A 119 -8.20 2.47 2.67
CA GLN A 119 -8.77 3.59 1.92
C GLN A 119 -7.67 4.39 1.21
N ILE A 120 -6.59 4.72 1.92
CA ILE A 120 -5.47 5.49 1.38
C ILE A 120 -4.73 4.68 0.32
N VAL A 121 -4.57 3.35 0.49
CA VAL A 121 -3.94 2.50 -0.53
C VAL A 121 -4.77 2.44 -1.81
N TYR A 122 -6.11 2.38 -1.72
CA TYR A 122 -6.99 2.46 -2.89
C TYR A 122 -6.89 3.82 -3.58
N ASP A 123 -6.95 4.92 -2.83
CA ASP A 123 -6.82 6.28 -3.37
C ASP A 123 -5.46 6.46 -4.04
N LEU A 124 -4.40 5.95 -3.41
CA LEU A 124 -3.03 5.99 -3.94
C LEU A 124 -2.90 5.17 -5.22
N LEU A 125 -3.48 3.96 -5.29
CA LEU A 125 -3.49 3.15 -6.52
C LEU A 125 -4.22 3.89 -7.64
N LEU A 126 -5.43 4.39 -7.39
CA LEU A 126 -6.22 5.14 -8.36
C LEU A 126 -5.45 6.37 -8.86
N LYS A 127 -4.85 7.12 -7.94
CA LYS A 127 -4.09 8.31 -8.31
C LYS A 127 -2.82 7.97 -9.08
N PHE A 128 -2.16 6.87 -8.73
CA PHE A 128 -0.96 6.40 -9.42
C PHE A 128 -1.26 5.99 -10.86
N ILE A 129 -2.28 5.14 -11.08
CA ILE A 129 -2.63 4.67 -12.44
C ILE A 129 -3.18 5.77 -13.35
N THR A 130 -3.75 6.83 -12.76
CA THR A 130 -4.24 8.00 -13.50
C THR A 130 -3.21 9.12 -13.63
N SER A 131 -2.00 8.94 -13.06
CA SER A 131 -0.96 9.97 -13.09
C SER A 131 -0.40 10.15 -14.51
N PRO A 132 -0.30 11.39 -15.04
CA PRO A 132 0.33 11.66 -16.33
C PRO A 132 1.84 11.36 -16.33
N CYS A 133 2.45 11.21 -15.15
CA CYS A 133 3.85 10.90 -14.95
C CYS A 133 4.16 9.39 -15.04
N LEU A 134 3.13 8.54 -15.15
CA LEU A 134 3.25 7.10 -15.27
C LEU A 134 3.30 6.67 -16.75
N ASP A 135 4.32 5.90 -17.12
CA ASP A 135 4.36 5.27 -18.44
C ASP A 135 3.39 4.07 -18.48
N ALA A 136 2.28 4.24 -19.21
CA ALA A 136 1.25 3.22 -19.34
C ALA A 136 1.74 1.92 -20.00
N LYS A 137 2.72 1.97 -20.92
CA LYS A 137 3.26 0.77 -21.57
C LYS A 137 4.08 -0.05 -20.57
N LEU A 138 4.87 0.64 -19.75
CA LEU A 138 5.67 0.01 -18.71
C LEU A 138 4.78 -0.53 -17.58
N CYS A 139 3.80 0.25 -17.14
CA CYS A 139 2.89 -0.11 -16.05
C CYS A 139 2.08 -1.38 -16.36
N LYS A 140 1.60 -1.55 -17.61
CA LYS A 140 0.87 -2.75 -18.04
C LYS A 140 1.64 -4.06 -17.87
N LYS A 141 2.97 -4.03 -17.74
CA LYS A 141 3.77 -5.22 -17.45
C LYS A 141 3.57 -5.73 -16.02
N TYR A 142 3.12 -4.87 -15.10
CA TYR A 142 2.98 -5.16 -13.68
C TYR A 142 1.52 -5.15 -13.22
N LEU A 143 0.71 -4.24 -13.77
CA LEU A 143 -0.75 -4.24 -13.63
C LEU A 143 -1.38 -5.07 -14.76
N ASP A 144 -1.08 -6.36 -14.74
CA ASP A 144 -1.57 -7.32 -15.72
C ASP A 144 -2.92 -7.93 -15.30
N HIS A 145 -3.42 -8.88 -16.10
CA HIS A 145 -4.64 -9.60 -15.78
C HIS A 145 -4.58 -10.29 -14.41
N GLY A 146 -3.42 -10.82 -14.03
CA GLY A 146 -3.25 -11.50 -12.73
C GLY A 146 -3.37 -10.52 -11.56
N PHE A 147 -2.84 -9.31 -11.69
CA PHE A 147 -3.03 -8.25 -10.71
C PHE A 147 -4.52 -7.88 -10.57
N ILE A 148 -5.22 -7.72 -11.69
CA ILE A 148 -6.65 -7.34 -11.69
C ILE A 148 -7.52 -8.42 -11.05
N VAL A 149 -7.30 -9.70 -11.38
CA VAL A 149 -8.05 -10.81 -10.76
C VAL A 149 -7.89 -10.77 -9.24
N LYS A 150 -6.65 -10.68 -8.74
CA LYS A 150 -6.42 -10.61 -7.29
C LYS A 150 -6.98 -9.35 -6.61
N LEU A 151 -7.18 -8.28 -7.37
CA LEU A 151 -7.80 -7.05 -6.85
C LEU A 151 -9.31 -7.19 -6.71
N LEU A 152 -9.93 -8.06 -7.53
CA LEU A 152 -11.37 -8.30 -7.58
C LEU A 152 -11.82 -9.52 -6.77
N ASP A 153 -10.90 -10.43 -6.43
CA ASP A 153 -11.11 -11.55 -5.51
C ASP A 153 -11.47 -11.08 -4.08
#